data_AF-A0A952VU88-F1
#
_entry.id   AF-A0A952VU88-F1
#
_cell.length_a   1.000
_cell.length_b   1.000
_cell.length_c   1.000
_cell.angle_alpha   90.00
_cell.angle_beta   90.00
_cell.angle_gamma   90.00
#
_symmetry.space_group_name_H-M   'P 1'
#
loop_
_entity.id
_entity.type
_entity.pdbx_description
1 polymer ?
#
loop_
_entity_poly.entity_id
_entity_poly.type
_entity_poly.pdbx_seq_one_letter_code
_entity_poly.pdbx_strand_id
1 'polypeptide(L)'
;MAMLDKKPLFQGSLAVAEASRDRTPYSGFLAGLFEGVVRRDLFRAQSIPPLRDTAKEFLEHLRLLLIEKVDPESIDREGEIGEDVLAALKDIGAFGLKFPQSMADSA
;
A
#
# COMPACT_ATOMS: atom_id res chain seq x y z
N MET A 1 47.91 14.71 -10.64
CA MET A 1 46.70 15.31 -10.03
C MET A 1 46.31 14.45 -8.85
N ALA A 2 46.56 14.92 -7.63
CA ALA A 2 46.26 14.16 -6.41
C ALA A 2 44.74 14.06 -6.20
N MET A 3 44.25 12.85 -5.99
CA MET A 3 42.85 12.61 -5.60
C MET A 3 42.69 13.13 -4.17
N LEU A 4 41.86 14.15 -3.96
CA LEU A 4 41.52 14.64 -2.63
C LEU A 4 40.80 13.51 -1.87
N ASP A 5 41.42 13.04 -0.80
CA ASP A 5 40.84 12.11 0.14
C ASP A 5 39.73 12.84 0.92
N LYS A 6 38.49 12.79 0.41
CA LYS A 6 37.35 13.45 1.03
C LYS A 6 36.94 12.66 2.27
N LYS A 7 37.23 13.19 3.45
CA LYS A 7 36.61 12.73 4.70
C LYS A 7 35.08 12.64 4.52
N PRO A 8 34.44 11.58 5.04
CA PRO A 8 33.00 11.41 4.90
C PRO A 8 32.26 12.59 5.55
N LEU A 9 31.29 13.14 4.82
CA LEU A 9 30.53 14.33 5.20
C LEU A 9 29.67 14.10 6.46
N PHE A 10 29.28 12.85 6.72
CA PHE A 10 28.45 12.45 7.85
C PHE A 10 29.17 11.37 8.67
N GLN A 11 28.98 11.39 10.00
CA GLN A 11 29.54 10.41 10.95
C GLN A 11 28.44 9.84 11.86
N GLY A 12 28.71 8.69 12.49
CA GLY A 12 27.83 8.07 13.48
C GLY A 12 26.46 7.66 12.92
N SER A 13 25.41 7.82 13.73
CA SER A 13 24.03 7.47 13.36
C SER A 13 23.54 8.21 12.12
N LEU A 14 23.97 9.44 11.88
CA LEU A 14 23.62 10.21 10.70
C LEU A 14 24.19 9.60 9.42
N ALA A 15 25.41 9.05 9.46
CA ALA A 15 25.98 8.35 8.31
C ALA A 15 25.19 7.09 7.94
N VAL A 16 24.70 6.35 8.95
CA VAL A 16 23.88 5.15 8.76
C VAL A 16 22.51 5.50 8.18
N ALA A 17 21.89 6.59 8.66
CA ALA A 17 20.63 7.11 8.13
C ALA A 17 20.77 7.57 6.67
N GLU A 18 21.83 8.32 6.35
CA GLU A 18 22.11 8.79 5.00
C GLU A 18 22.47 7.65 4.03
N ALA A 19 23.18 6.61 4.50
CA ALA A 19 23.47 5.42 3.70
C ALA A 19 22.21 4.61 3.37
N SER A 20 21.21 4.64 4.26
CA SER A 20 19.90 3.99 4.08
C SER A 20 18.90 4.82 3.28
N ARG A 21 19.23 6.08 2.95
CA ARG A 21 18.34 6.94 2.15
C ARG A 21 18.17 6.33 0.75
N ASP A 22 16.91 6.27 0.31
CA ASP A 22 16.59 5.88 -1.06
C ASP A 22 17.30 6.81 -2.06
N ARG A 23 18.03 6.19 -3.00
CA ARG A 23 18.78 6.89 -4.05
C ARG A 23 18.01 7.00 -5.35
N THR A 24 16.80 6.46 -5.39
CA THR A 24 15.93 6.55 -6.55
C THR A 24 15.67 8.02 -6.86
N PRO A 25 15.99 8.49 -8.08
CA PRO A 25 15.72 9.86 -8.46
C PRO A 25 14.22 10.09 -8.47
N TYR A 26 13.77 11.14 -7.76
CA TYR A 26 12.37 11.51 -7.74
C TYR A 26 11.96 12.12 -9.09
N SER A 27 11.45 11.29 -9.99
CA SER A 27 11.06 11.69 -11.36
C SER A 27 9.60 12.13 -11.49
N GLY A 28 8.79 12.02 -10.42
CA GLY A 28 7.36 12.35 -10.44
C GLY A 28 7.01 13.84 -10.49
N PHE A 29 5.71 14.14 -10.66
CA PHE A 29 5.16 15.50 -10.65
C PHE A 29 5.51 16.27 -9.35
N LEU A 30 5.30 15.63 -8.19
CA LEU A 30 5.57 16.26 -6.89
C LEU A 30 7.05 16.64 -6.72
N ALA A 31 7.96 15.83 -7.23
CA ALA A 31 9.38 16.11 -7.17
C ALA A 31 9.74 17.39 -7.96
N GLY A 32 9.19 17.52 -9.18
CA GLY A 32 9.36 18.73 -9.99
C GLY A 32 8.85 20.00 -9.31
N LEU A 33 7.82 19.90 -8.45
CA LEU A 33 7.35 21.04 -7.66
C LEU A 33 8.41 21.54 -6.68
N PHE A 34 9.10 20.64 -5.97
CA PHE A 34 10.17 20.99 -5.03
C PHE A 34 11.47 21.40 -5.72
N GLU A 35 11.72 20.92 -6.94
CA GLU A 35 12.87 21.32 -7.76
C GLU A 35 12.69 22.68 -8.46
N GLY A 36 11.48 23.26 -8.43
CA GLY A 36 11.14 24.47 -9.18
C GLY A 36 10.96 24.25 -10.69
N VAL A 37 10.97 23.00 -11.14
CA VAL A 37 10.73 22.59 -12.53
C VAL A 37 9.44 21.78 -12.58
N VAL A 38 8.30 22.46 -12.67
CA VAL A 38 6.99 21.80 -12.62
C VAL A 38 6.75 20.95 -13.87
N ARG A 39 6.80 19.62 -13.70
CA ARG A 39 6.59 18.60 -14.74
C ARG A 39 5.10 18.37 -15.01
N ARG A 40 4.42 19.37 -15.59
CA ARG A 40 2.95 19.36 -15.77
C ARG A 40 2.42 18.18 -16.58
N ASP A 41 3.22 17.63 -17.49
CA ASP A 41 2.92 16.44 -18.29
C ASP A 41 2.73 15.17 -17.45
N LEU A 42 3.33 15.13 -16.25
CA LEU A 42 3.16 14.06 -15.27
C LEU A 42 1.91 14.26 -14.40
N PHE A 43 1.32 15.46 -14.40
CA PHE A 43 0.02 15.69 -13.79
C PHE A 43 -1.08 15.23 -14.73
N ARG A 44 -1.36 13.93 -14.70
CA ARG A 44 -2.49 13.35 -15.41
C ARG A 44 -3.68 13.28 -14.47
N ALA A 45 -4.81 13.86 -14.89
CA ALA A 45 -6.09 13.54 -14.28
C ALA A 45 -6.35 12.05 -14.53
N GLN A 46 -6.25 11.23 -13.49
CA GLN A 46 -6.62 9.84 -13.59
C GLN A 46 -8.15 9.77 -13.46
N SER A 47 -8.83 9.41 -14.55
CA SER A 47 -10.26 9.13 -14.49
C SER A 47 -10.47 7.92 -13.58
N ILE A 48 -11.42 8.04 -12.65
CA ILE A 48 -11.85 6.90 -11.85
C ILE A 48 -12.68 6.01 -12.77
N PRO A 49 -12.22 4.78 -13.09
CA PRO A 49 -12.99 3.89 -13.94
C PRO A 49 -14.32 3.53 -13.26
N PRO A 50 -15.38 3.24 -14.04
CA PRO A 50 -16.63 2.79 -13.48
C PRO A 50 -16.43 1.50 -12.68
N LEU A 51 -17.17 1.37 -11.58
CA LEU A 51 -17.11 0.19 -10.73
C LEU A 51 -17.55 -1.05 -11.50
N ARG A 52 -16.68 -2.06 -11.56
CA ARG A 52 -16.95 -3.36 -12.20
C ARG A 52 -18.01 -4.12 -11.41
N ASP A 53 -18.83 -4.92 -12.09
CA ASP A 53 -19.90 -5.68 -11.41
C ASP A 53 -19.34 -6.69 -10.41
N THR A 54 -18.22 -7.35 -10.73
CA THR A 54 -17.51 -8.23 -9.78
C THR A 54 -17.07 -7.52 -8.51
N ALA A 55 -16.75 -6.22 -8.60
CA ALA A 55 -16.39 -5.43 -7.43
C ALA A 55 -17.64 -5.04 -6.62
N LYS A 56 -18.78 -4.77 -7.27
CA LYS A 56 -20.06 -4.54 -6.58
C LYS A 56 -20.49 -5.76 -5.80
N GLU A 57 -20.45 -6.94 -6.42
CA GLU A 57 -20.82 -8.21 -5.79
C GLU A 57 -19.95 -8.49 -4.54
N PHE A 58 -18.63 -8.36 -4.67
CA PHE A 58 -17.72 -8.51 -3.53
C PHE A 58 -18.04 -7.51 -2.40
N LEU A 59 -18.27 -6.24 -2.75
CA LEU A 59 -18.58 -5.21 -1.76
C LEU A 59 -19.90 -5.48 -1.03
N GLU A 60 -20.92 -6.02 -1.71
CA GLU A 60 -22.17 -6.42 -1.05
C GLU A 60 -21.96 -7.61 -0.11
N HIS A 61 -21.22 -8.65 -0.51
CA HIS A 61 -20.89 -9.77 0.38
C HIS A 61 -20.09 -9.31 1.60
N LEU A 62 -19.08 -8.46 1.39
CA LEU A 62 -18.30 -7.89 2.48
C LEU A 62 -19.18 -7.06 3.42
N ARG A 63 -20.06 -6.22 2.88
CA ARG A 63 -20.97 -5.39 3.68
C ARG A 63 -21.87 -6.25 4.57
N LEU A 64 -22.50 -7.29 4.01
CA LEU A 64 -23.38 -8.20 4.77
C LEU A 64 -22.60 -8.92 5.86
N LEU A 65 -21.42 -9.47 5.54
CA LEU A 65 -20.55 -10.13 6.53
C LEU A 65 -20.22 -9.18 7.70
N LEU A 66 -19.77 -7.96 7.39
CA LEU A 66 -19.40 -6.99 8.42
C LEU A 66 -20.58 -6.61 9.32
N ILE A 67 -21.79 -6.50 8.78
CA ILE A 67 -22.98 -6.16 9.56
C ILE A 67 -23.47 -7.34 10.41
N GLU A 68 -23.40 -8.56 9.88
CA GLU A 68 -24.02 -9.73 10.52
C GLU A 68 -23.08 -10.49 11.46
N LYS A 69 -21.77 -10.44 11.22
CA LYS A 69 -20.78 -11.30 11.89
C LYS A 69 -19.78 -10.54 12.74
N VAL A 70 -19.57 -9.24 12.49
CA VAL A 70 -18.50 -8.48 13.15
C VAL A 70 -19.07 -7.62 14.27
N ASP A 71 -18.61 -7.89 15.49
CA ASP A 71 -18.82 -7.02 16.65
C ASP A 71 -17.55 -6.19 16.90
N PRO A 72 -17.53 -4.91 16.50
CA PRO A 72 -16.34 -4.07 16.69
C PRO A 72 -16.04 -3.78 18.16
N GLU A 73 -17.04 -3.74 19.05
CA GLU A 73 -16.82 -3.48 20.48
C GLU A 73 -16.17 -4.69 21.16
N SER A 74 -16.56 -5.90 20.75
CA SER A 74 -15.91 -7.13 21.23
C SER A 74 -14.45 -7.19 20.79
N ILE A 75 -14.18 -6.90 19.51
CA ILE A 75 -12.82 -6.93 18.94
C ILE A 75 -11.92 -5.91 19.64
N ASP A 76 -12.40 -4.68 19.90
CA ASP A 76 -11.59 -3.65 20.57
C ASP A 76 -11.27 -4.05 22.03
N ARG A 77 -12.27 -4.60 22.74
CA ARG A 77 -12.12 -5.04 24.13
C ARG A 77 -11.17 -6.23 24.27
N GLU A 78 -11.28 -7.21 23.37
CA GLU A 78 -10.55 -8.47 23.44
C GLU A 78 -9.19 -8.39 22.71
N GLY A 79 -9.04 -7.44 21.79
CA GLY A 79 -7.85 -7.28 20.97
C GLY A 79 -7.72 -8.35 19.88
N GLU A 80 -8.74 -9.17 19.65
CA GLU A 80 -8.72 -10.30 18.73
C GLU A 80 -9.96 -10.31 17.81
N ILE A 81 -9.79 -10.81 16.58
CA ILE A 81 -10.88 -11.04 15.63
C ILE A 81 -11.29 -12.51 15.74
N GLY A 82 -12.59 -12.77 15.91
CA GLY A 82 -13.12 -14.13 16.02
C GLY A 82 -12.76 -15.03 14.82
N GLU A 83 -12.45 -16.30 15.10
CA GLU A 83 -12.13 -17.31 14.08
C GLU A 83 -13.26 -17.48 13.05
N ASP A 84 -14.51 -17.31 13.46
CA ASP A 84 -15.68 -17.37 12.59
C ASP A 84 -15.73 -16.19 11.61
N VAL A 85 -15.32 -14.99 12.05
CA VAL A 85 -15.17 -13.81 11.20
C VAL A 85 -14.02 -14.01 10.21
N LEU A 86 -12.87 -14.52 10.67
CA LEU A 86 -11.72 -14.81 9.82
C LEU A 86 -12.06 -15.86 8.76
N ALA A 87 -12.75 -16.94 9.13
CA ALA A 87 -13.24 -17.95 8.21
C ALA A 87 -14.20 -17.36 7.17
N ALA A 88 -15.17 -16.54 7.59
CA ALA A 88 -16.11 -15.91 6.67
C ALA A 88 -15.40 -14.95 5.69
N LEU A 89 -14.39 -14.18 6.16
CA LEU A 89 -13.59 -13.30 5.30
C LEU A 89 -12.76 -14.10 4.28
N LYS A 90 -12.27 -15.27 4.68
CA LYS A 90 -11.58 -16.20 3.79
C LYS A 90 -12.52 -16.71 2.69
N ASP A 91 -13.74 -17.10 3.05
CA ASP A 91 -14.72 -17.67 2.13
C ASP A 91 -15.12 -16.68 1.02
N ILE A 92 -15.15 -15.38 1.31
CA ILE A 92 -15.40 -14.34 0.30
C ILE A 92 -14.13 -13.87 -0.45
N GLY A 93 -12.97 -14.46 -0.14
CA GLY A 93 -11.70 -14.14 -0.78
C GLY A 93 -11.08 -12.80 -0.35
N ALA A 94 -11.43 -12.27 0.83
CA ALA A 94 -11.00 -10.94 1.29
C ALA A 94 -9.48 -10.82 1.44
N PHE A 95 -8.78 -11.90 1.77
CA PHE A 95 -7.32 -11.91 1.95
C PHE A 95 -6.54 -11.90 0.63
N GLY A 96 -7.21 -12.09 -0.51
CA GLY A 96 -6.57 -12.31 -1.80
C GLY A 96 -6.91 -11.33 -2.91
N LEU A 97 -7.47 -10.16 -2.58
CA LEU A 97 -8.06 -9.22 -3.55
C LEU A 97 -7.16 -8.79 -4.71
N LYS A 98 -5.83 -8.76 -4.52
CA LYS A 98 -4.87 -8.35 -5.56
C LYS A 98 -4.10 -9.52 -6.19
N PHE A 99 -4.34 -10.75 -5.75
CA PHE A 99 -3.70 -11.90 -6.36
C PHE A 99 -4.29 -12.16 -7.74
N PRO A 100 -3.46 -12.48 -8.74
CA PRO A 100 -3.94 -12.99 -10.01
C PRO A 100 -4.74 -14.28 -9.80
N GLN A 101 -5.83 -14.44 -10.54
CA GLN A 101 -6.67 -15.64 -10.47
C GLN A 101 -5.88 -16.93 -10.80
N SER A 102 -4.85 -16.83 -11.65
CA SER A 102 -3.97 -17.96 -12.00
C SER A 102 -3.19 -18.55 -10.82
N MET A 103 -3.13 -17.86 -9.68
CA MET A 103 -2.49 -18.39 -8.47
C MET A 103 -3.46 -19.21 -7.58
N ALA A 104 -4.76 -19.16 -7.83
CA ALA A 104 -5.76 -19.88 -7.02
C ALA A 104 -5.78 -21.39 -7.28
N ASP A 105 -5.42 -21.84 -8.49
CA ASP A 105 -5.48 -23.26 -8.90
C ASP A 105 -4.30 -24.12 -8.39
N SER A 106 -3.35 -23.51 -7.65
CA SER A 106 -2.10 -24.17 -7.22
C SER A 106 -2.01 -24.43 -5.71
N ALA A 107 -3.10 -24.28 -4.97
CA ALA A 107 -3.21 -24.51 -3.52
C ALA A 107 -4.22 -25.61 -3.21
#